data_AF-A0A7V9EIL0-F1
#
_entry.id   AF-A0A7V9EIL0-F1
#
_cell.length_a   1.000
_cell.length_b   1.000
_cell.length_c   1.000
_cell.angle_alpha   90.00
_cell.angle_beta   90.00
_cell.angle_gamma   90.00
#
_symmetry.space_group_name_H-M   'P 1'
#
loop_
_entity.id
_entity.type
_entity.pdbx_description
1 polymer ?
#
loop_
_entity_poly.entity_id
_entity_poly.type
_entity_poly.pdbx_seq_one_letter_code
_entity_poly.pdbx_strand_id
1 'polypeptide(L)'
;MNSLFESDIQVFLEKAEERGVVEEAELDTLAFEHDLDADELGAVRTELAAREVEITPPAETTNVDAGVSNARESAVLVTTDSLTLFMNEVGRHDLLTAAEEVGLAK
;
A
#
# COMPACT_ATOMS: atom_id res chain seq x y z
N MET A 1 3.45 25.78 0.87
CA MET A 1 3.99 25.41 2.19
C MET A 1 4.09 23.88 2.27
N ASN A 2 4.64 23.24 1.21
CA ASN A 2 4.74 21.77 1.07
C ASN A 2 6.17 21.25 1.26
N SER A 3 7.17 22.14 1.32
CA SER A 3 8.58 21.74 1.31
C SER A 3 9.04 21.06 2.61
N LEU A 4 8.30 21.22 3.71
CA LEU A 4 8.63 20.55 4.98
C LEU A 4 8.18 19.08 4.93
N PHE A 5 6.94 18.85 4.52
CA PHE A 5 6.36 17.52 4.27
C PHE A 5 7.21 16.68 3.30
N GLU A 6 7.69 17.26 2.21
CA GLU A 6 8.58 16.56 1.27
C GLU A 6 9.88 16.13 1.95
N SER A 7 10.41 16.94 2.87
CA SER A 7 11.62 16.59 3.62
C SER A 7 11.38 15.51 4.68
N ASP A 8 10.22 15.50 5.34
CA ASP A 8 9.87 14.46 6.32
C ASP A 8 9.68 13.10 5.64
N ILE A 9 9.00 13.06 4.49
CA ILE A 9 8.86 11.83 3.68
C ILE A 9 10.23 11.35 3.19
N GLN A 10 11.11 12.25 2.74
CA GLN A 10 12.45 11.89 2.32
C GLN A 10 13.25 11.23 3.46
N VAL A 11 13.18 11.80 4.67
CA VAL A 11 13.84 11.26 5.87
C VAL A 11 13.24 9.90 6.25
N PHE A 12 11.94 9.72 6.09
CA PHE A 12 11.28 8.43 6.31
C PHE A 12 11.77 7.37 5.32
N LEU A 13 11.82 7.70 4.02
CA LEU A 13 12.33 6.82 2.98
C LEU A 13 13.79 6.41 3.22
N GLU A 14 14.65 7.36 3.61
CA GLU A 14 16.07 7.09 3.92
C GLU A 14 16.23 6.13 5.11
N LYS A 15 15.43 6.31 6.17
CA LYS A 15 15.41 5.40 7.33
C LYS A 15 14.89 4.02 6.97
N ALA A 16 13.87 3.95 6.13
CA ALA A 16 13.29 2.71 5.66
C ALA A 16 14.28 1.95 4.76
N GLU A 17 15.04 2.66 3.93
CA GLU A 17 16.13 2.12 3.10
C GLU A 17 17.28 1.60 3.97
N GLU A 18 17.72 2.34 4.99
CA GLU A 18 18.76 1.89 5.92
C GLU A 18 18.37 0.59 6.65
N ARG A 19 17.08 0.45 6.97
CA ARG A 19 16.52 -0.75 7.61
C ARG A 19 16.23 -1.88 6.60
N GLY A 20 16.01 -1.55 5.33
CA GLY A 20 15.53 -2.46 4.27
C GLY A 20 14.09 -2.94 4.45
N VAL A 21 13.41 -2.54 5.53
CA VAL A 21 12.04 -2.94 5.87
C VAL A 21 11.28 -1.79 6.54
N VAL A 22 9.97 -1.71 6.31
CA VAL A 22 9.08 -0.74 6.93
C VAL A 22 7.72 -1.38 7.24
N GLU A 23 7.13 -1.04 8.37
CA GLU A 23 5.83 -1.60 8.73
C GLU A 23 4.68 -0.83 8.06
N GLU A 24 3.60 -1.53 7.72
CA GLU A 24 2.38 -0.90 7.18
C GLU A 24 1.77 0.08 8.20
N ALA A 25 1.90 -0.19 9.50
CA ALA A 25 1.49 0.75 10.55
C ALA A 25 2.32 2.05 10.57
N GLU A 26 3.61 1.99 10.22
CA GLU A 26 4.46 3.19 10.09
C GLU A 26 3.99 4.04 8.91
N LEU A 27 3.67 3.40 7.78
CA LEU A 27 3.09 4.05 6.60
C LEU A 27 1.72 4.69 6.87
N ASP A 28 0.85 4.01 7.60
CA ASP A 28 -0.48 4.52 7.98
C ASP A 28 -0.37 5.72 8.93
N THR A 29 0.58 5.66 9.88
CA THR A 29 0.89 6.78 10.78
C THR A 29 1.42 7.98 9.99
N LEU A 30 2.34 7.75 9.05
CA LEU A 30 2.86 8.79 8.16
C LEU A 30 1.73 9.41 7.33
N ALA A 31 0.84 8.58 6.80
CA ALA A 31 -0.33 9.03 6.06
C ALA A 31 -1.26 9.90 6.91
N PHE A 32 -1.52 9.49 8.14
CA PHE A 32 -2.36 10.26 9.05
C PHE A 32 -1.71 11.57 9.52
N GLU A 33 -0.41 11.56 9.85
CA GLU A 33 0.31 12.75 10.33
C GLU A 33 0.43 13.82 9.26
N HIS A 34 0.54 13.40 8.00
CA HIS A 34 0.76 14.26 6.87
C HIS A 34 -0.47 14.45 5.97
N ASP A 35 -1.62 13.87 6.34
CA ASP A 35 -2.88 13.91 5.59
C ASP A 35 -2.72 13.38 4.15
N LEU A 36 -1.96 12.27 3.99
CA LEU A 36 -1.72 11.63 2.69
C LEU A 36 -3.00 10.97 2.18
N ASP A 37 -3.37 11.33 0.96
CA ASP A 37 -4.43 10.63 0.23
C ASP A 37 -3.94 9.25 -0.27
N ALA A 38 -4.88 8.41 -0.70
CA ALA A 38 -4.59 7.07 -1.19
C ALA A 38 -3.60 7.06 -2.39
N ASP A 39 -3.68 8.07 -3.26
CA ASP A 39 -2.75 8.26 -4.38
C ASP A 39 -1.33 8.61 -3.89
N GLU A 40 -1.22 9.50 -2.90
CA GLU A 40 0.07 9.93 -2.34
C GLU A 40 0.73 8.79 -1.54
N LEU A 41 -0.04 8.08 -0.72
CA LEU A 41 0.41 6.88 -0.02
C LEU A 41 0.85 5.78 -1.01
N GLY A 42 0.15 5.63 -2.13
CA GLY A 42 0.54 4.75 -3.23
C GLY A 42 1.88 5.13 -3.87
N ALA A 43 2.14 6.43 -4.03
CA ALA A 43 3.42 6.94 -4.51
C ALA A 43 4.55 6.60 -3.53
N VAL A 44 4.36 6.81 -2.22
CA VAL A 44 5.35 6.46 -1.19
C VAL A 44 5.66 4.95 -1.19
N ARG A 45 4.62 4.10 -1.31
CA ARG A 45 4.79 2.63 -1.39
C ARG A 45 5.57 2.19 -2.63
N THR A 46 5.30 2.82 -3.77
CA THR A 46 6.03 2.57 -5.03
C THR A 46 7.50 2.93 -4.88
N GLU A 47 7.77 4.03 -4.21
CA GLU A 47 9.09 4.63 -4.04
C GLU A 47 9.94 3.87 -3.00
N LEU A 48 9.29 3.26 -2.00
CA LEU A 48 9.89 2.24 -1.12
C LEU A 48 10.26 0.97 -1.89
N ALA A 49 9.35 0.45 -2.73
CA ALA A 49 9.62 -0.73 -3.54
C ALA A 49 10.76 -0.50 -4.55
N ALA A 50 10.85 0.70 -5.12
CA ALA A 50 11.95 1.11 -6.01
C ALA A 50 13.32 1.15 -5.30
N ARG A 51 13.33 1.41 -3.98
CA ARG A 51 14.52 1.36 -3.10
C ARG A 51 14.79 -0.03 -2.52
N GLU A 52 14.09 -1.05 -3.00
CA GLU A 52 14.21 -2.43 -2.49
C GLU A 52 13.83 -2.55 -0.99
N VAL A 53 12.94 -1.69 -0.50
CA VAL A 53 12.43 -1.73 0.87
C VAL A 53 11.17 -2.59 0.94
N GLU A 54 11.16 -3.57 1.84
CA GLU A 54 10.02 -4.45 2.06
C GLU A 54 8.99 -3.83 3.01
N ILE A 55 7.71 -3.86 2.65
CA ILE A 55 6.62 -3.39 3.51
C ILE A 55 6.03 -4.60 4.25
N THR A 56 6.22 -4.67 5.56
CA THR A 56 5.71 -5.77 6.39
C THR A 56 4.34 -5.41 6.99
N PRO A 57 3.41 -6.36 7.09
CA PRO A 57 2.15 -6.13 7.80
C PRO A 57 2.42 -5.74 9.26
N PRO A 58 1.49 -5.03 9.94
CA PRO A 58 1.68 -4.65 11.32
C PRO A 58 1.88 -5.93 12.15
N ALA A 59 3.06 -6.05 12.76
CA ALA A 59 3.36 -7.20 13.59
C ALA A 59 2.49 -7.12 14.85
N GLU A 60 1.41 -7.91 14.89
CA GLU A 60 0.71 -8.21 16.14
C GLU A 60 1.72 -8.94 17.03
N THR A 61 2.35 -8.18 17.93
CA THR A 61 3.48 -8.54 18.81
C THR A 61 3.68 -10.04 18.99
N THR A 62 4.43 -10.66 18.07
CA THR A 62 4.99 -11.99 18.25
C THR A 62 6.41 -11.91 17.73
N ASN A 63 7.33 -11.68 18.66
CA ASN A 63 8.77 -11.74 18.43
C ASN A 63 9.15 -13.08 17.79
N VAL A 64 9.39 -13.11 16.48
CA VAL A 64 10.19 -14.15 15.83
C VAL A 64 10.79 -13.64 14.53
N ASP A 65 12.12 -13.60 14.56
CA ASP A 65 13.03 -13.98 13.49
C ASP A 65 13.24 -13.00 12.33
N ALA A 66 14.38 -12.30 12.43
CA ALA A 66 15.05 -11.69 11.30
C ALA A 66 15.51 -12.77 10.30
N GLY A 67 14.94 -12.73 9.08
CA GLY A 67 15.65 -13.07 7.85
C GLY A 67 15.33 -14.42 7.21
N VAL A 68 14.41 -14.44 6.22
CA VAL A 68 14.45 -15.41 5.10
C VAL A 68 13.90 -14.79 3.82
N SER A 69 14.81 -14.32 2.96
CA SER A 69 14.85 -14.47 1.49
C SER A 69 13.53 -14.83 0.76
N ASN A 70 13.00 -13.92 -0.08
CA ASN A 70 12.11 -14.30 -1.20
C ASN A 70 12.32 -13.45 -2.47
N ALA A 71 13.56 -13.44 -2.99
CA ALA A 71 13.89 -12.95 -4.33
C ALA A 71 13.41 -13.88 -5.48
N ARG A 72 12.19 -14.46 -5.43
CA ARG A 72 11.76 -15.46 -6.44
C ARG A 72 10.35 -15.38 -7.01
N GLU A 73 9.52 -14.39 -6.68
CA GLU A 73 8.15 -14.32 -7.21
C GLU A 73 7.84 -13.21 -8.23
N SER A 74 8.84 -12.43 -8.67
CA SER A 74 8.64 -11.35 -9.66
C SER A 74 8.21 -11.82 -11.06
N ALA A 75 8.02 -13.12 -11.32
CA ALA A 75 7.59 -13.64 -12.62
C ALA A 75 6.12 -14.11 -12.68
N VAL A 76 5.40 -14.16 -11.54
CA VAL A 76 3.99 -14.62 -11.48
C VAL A 76 3.02 -13.46 -11.23
N LEU A 77 3.48 -12.20 -11.24
CA LEU A 77 2.63 -11.05 -10.91
C LEU A 77 1.84 -10.50 -12.12
N VAL A 78 2.25 -10.81 -13.36
CA VAL A 78 1.65 -10.18 -14.54
C VAL A 78 0.24 -10.72 -14.86
N THR A 79 -0.08 -11.96 -14.51
CA THR A 79 -1.42 -12.54 -14.79
C THR A 79 -2.42 -12.31 -13.64
N THR A 80 -1.93 -12.15 -12.42
CA THR A 80 -2.76 -11.85 -11.25
C THR A 80 -3.24 -10.40 -11.25
N ASP A 81 -2.52 -9.51 -11.94
CA ASP A 81 -2.84 -8.09 -12.05
C ASP A 81 -4.27 -7.83 -12.56
N SER A 82 -4.71 -8.53 -13.62
CA SER A 82 -6.04 -8.28 -14.21
C SER A 82 -7.21 -8.71 -13.31
N LEU A 83 -7.09 -9.85 -12.62
CA LEU A 83 -8.12 -10.31 -11.69
C LEU A 83 -8.13 -9.46 -10.41
N THR A 84 -6.95 -9.09 -9.90
CA THR A 84 -6.81 -8.25 -8.72
C THR A 84 -7.33 -6.83 -8.98
N LEU A 85 -7.00 -6.23 -10.14
CA LEU A 85 -7.56 -4.94 -10.55
C LEU A 85 -9.09 -5.01 -10.67
N PHE A 86 -9.63 -6.09 -11.26
CA PHE A 86 -11.08 -6.30 -11.35
C PHE A 86 -11.74 -6.44 -9.97
N MET A 87 -11.14 -7.21 -9.05
CA MET A 87 -11.65 -7.36 -7.68
C MET A 87 -11.56 -6.05 -6.88
N ASN A 88 -10.51 -5.26 -7.10
CA ASN A 88 -10.35 -3.96 -6.47
C ASN A 88 -11.39 -2.95 -6.99
N GLU A 89 -11.69 -2.97 -8.29
CA GLU A 89 -12.68 -2.09 -8.91
C GLU A 89 -14.12 -2.45 -8.51
N VAL A 90 -14.48 -3.74 -8.49
CA VAL A 90 -15.83 -4.19 -8.09
C VAL A 90 -16.13 -3.84 -6.62
N GLY A 91 -15.10 -3.80 -5.75
CA GLY A 91 -15.25 -3.41 -4.35
C GLY A 91 -15.52 -1.92 -4.12
N ARG A 92 -15.33 -1.05 -5.11
CA ARG A 92 -15.61 0.40 -5.02
C ARG A 92 -17.07 0.76 -5.30
N HIS A 93 -17.84 -0.17 -5.84
CA HIS A 93 -19.24 0.08 -6.20
C HIS A 93 -20.18 -0.59 -5.19
N ASP A 94 -21.06 0.21 -4.57
CA ASP A 94 -22.06 -0.28 -3.64
C ASP A 94 -23.05 -1.21 -4.34
N LEU A 95 -23.42 -2.29 -3.65
CA LEU A 95 -24.41 -3.24 -4.15
C LEU A 95 -25.80 -2.61 -4.17
N LEU A 96 -26.43 -2.61 -5.35
CA LEU A 96 -27.80 -2.16 -5.50
C LEU A 96 -28.76 -3.12 -4.80
N THR A 97 -29.79 -2.56 -4.17
CA THR A 97 -30.91 -3.34 -3.66
C THR A 97 -31.81 -3.80 -4.81
N ALA A 98 -32.55 -4.88 -4.61
CA ALA A 98 -33.43 -5.45 -5.64
C ALA A 98 -34.46 -4.44 -6.20
N ALA A 99 -34.84 -3.42 -5.43
CA ALA A 99 -35.74 -2.36 -5.88
C ALA A 99 -35.04 -1.36 -6.83
N GLU A 100 -33.75 -1.12 -6.62
CA GLU A 100 -32.94 -0.18 -7.42
C GLU A 100 -32.53 -0.80 -8.76
N GLU A 101 -32.26 -2.11 -8.82
CA GLU A 101 -31.97 -2.82 -10.07
C GLU A 101 -33.16 -2.78 -11.06
N VAL A 102 -34.41 -2.87 -10.57
CA VAL A 102 -35.63 -2.78 -11.41
C VAL A 102 -35.83 -1.37 -11.96
N GLY A 103 -35.39 -0.34 -11.22
CA GLY A 103 -35.45 1.06 -11.66
C GLY A 103 -34.45 1.39 -12.76
N LEU A 104 -33.28 0.74 -12.77
CA LEU A 104 -32.22 0.93 -13.76
C LEU A 104 -32.52 0.23 -15.10
N ALA A 105 -33.37 -0.81 -15.08
CA ALA A 105 -33.72 -1.62 -16.25
C ALA A 105 -34.87 -1.04 -17.11
N LYS A 106 -35.27 0.22 -16.90
CA LYS A 106 -36.39 0.90 -17.59
C LYS A 106 -35.93 2.08 -18.41
#